data_AF-A0A838YR63-F1
#
_entry.id   AF-A0A838YR63-F1
#
_cell.length_a   1.000
_cell.length_b   1.000
_cell.length_c   1.000
_cell.angle_alpha   90.00
_cell.angle_beta   90.00
_cell.angle_gamma   90.00
#
_symmetry.space_group_name_H-M   'P 1'
#
loop_
_entity.id
_entity.type
_entity.pdbx_description
1 polymer ?
#
loop_
_entity_poly.entity_id
_entity_poly.type
_entity_poly.pdbx_seq_one_letter_code
_entity_poly.pdbx_strand_id
1 'polypeptide(L)'
;MKIGKDELIELDNEPIDLFYQGFKSKATRDTYTRKLKKILCEYLEDILNGSFENRAKQLVSITNNNNQESTRIILSLSKMLKNRTEKNKTDKDYLNPSSFNNFFKPIKKLFDMNGVTIVWKRIYATYPENDNLSDGRGYSKDEIKTMLKFG
;
A
#
# COMPACT_ATOMS: atom_id res chain seq x y z
N MET A 1 11.37 -25.68 -27.35
CA MET A 1 9.94 -25.31 -27.24
C MET A 1 9.78 -23.88 -27.73
N LYS A 2 8.78 -23.59 -28.56
CA LYS A 2 8.49 -22.24 -29.11
C LYS A 2 7.04 -21.90 -28.74
N ILE A 3 6.79 -20.68 -28.29
CA ILE A 3 5.43 -20.22 -27.92
C ILE A 3 4.69 -19.82 -29.20
N GLY A 4 3.49 -20.38 -29.38
CA GLY A 4 2.57 -20.05 -30.46
C GLY A 4 1.77 -18.77 -30.20
N LYS A 5 1.20 -18.15 -31.24
CA LYS A 5 0.35 -16.95 -31.06
C LYS A 5 -0.94 -17.25 -30.30
N ASP A 6 -1.40 -18.50 -30.40
CA ASP A 6 -2.53 -19.11 -29.71
C ASP A 6 -2.27 -19.40 -28.23
N GLU A 7 -0.99 -19.43 -27.82
CA GLU A 7 -0.58 -19.54 -26.42
C GLU A 7 -0.39 -18.18 -25.74
N LEU A 8 -0.67 -17.08 -26.45
CA LEU A 8 -0.64 -15.74 -25.86
C LEU A 8 -1.78 -15.58 -24.87
N ILE A 9 -1.44 -15.12 -23.66
CA ILE A 9 -2.41 -14.89 -22.58
C ILE A 9 -3.21 -13.63 -22.89
N GLU A 10 -4.55 -13.75 -22.90
CA GLU A 10 -5.45 -12.60 -22.94
C GLU A 10 -5.38 -11.83 -21.61
N LEU A 11 -5.28 -10.50 -21.71
CA LEU A 11 -5.09 -9.60 -20.56
C LEU A 11 -6.41 -9.09 -19.97
N ASP A 12 -7.56 -9.66 -20.34
CA ASP A 12 -8.92 -9.23 -19.96
C ASP A 12 -9.32 -9.58 -18.52
N ASN A 13 -8.35 -9.59 -17.61
CA ASN A 13 -8.62 -9.75 -16.19
C ASN A 13 -9.02 -8.40 -15.57
N GLU A 14 -9.99 -8.43 -14.66
CA GLU A 14 -10.32 -7.23 -13.88
C GLU A 14 -9.09 -6.78 -13.07
N PRO A 15 -8.86 -5.47 -12.89
CA PRO A 15 -7.64 -4.98 -12.26
C PRO A 15 -7.32 -5.54 -10.88
N ILE A 16 -8.38 -5.91 -10.15
CA ILE A 16 -8.25 -6.51 -8.82
C ILE A 16 -7.78 -7.96 -8.87
N ASP A 17 -8.14 -8.70 -9.92
CA ASP A 17 -7.71 -10.09 -10.10
C ASP A 17 -6.22 -10.14 -10.42
N LEU A 18 -5.75 -9.25 -11.29
CA LEU A 18 -4.32 -9.06 -11.56
C LEU A 18 -3.55 -8.69 -10.28
N PHE A 19 -4.13 -7.81 -9.45
CA PHE A 19 -3.56 -7.48 -8.15
C PHE A 19 -3.41 -8.73 -7.26
N TYR A 20 -4.43 -9.57 -7.16
CA TYR A 20 -4.38 -10.80 -6.35
C TYR A 20 -3.40 -11.84 -6.87
N GLN A 21 -3.30 -12.00 -8.19
CA GLN A 21 -2.32 -12.89 -8.84
C GLN A 21 -0.87 -12.50 -8.52
N GLY A 22 -0.63 -11.23 -8.20
CA GLY A 22 0.69 -10.72 -7.86
C GLY A 22 1.28 -11.21 -6.53
N PHE A 23 0.53 -11.95 -5.69
CA PHE A 23 0.98 -12.36 -4.36
C PHE A 23 1.30 -13.85 -4.27
N LYS A 24 2.49 -14.17 -3.75
CA LYS A 24 2.86 -15.54 -3.39
C LYS A 24 2.32 -15.96 -2.02
N SER A 25 2.27 -15.04 -1.06
CA SER A 25 1.86 -15.29 0.32
C SER A 25 0.44 -14.78 0.56
N LYS A 26 -0.43 -15.65 1.10
CA LYS A 26 -1.79 -15.30 1.53
C LYS A 26 -1.79 -14.17 2.56
N ALA A 27 -0.90 -14.23 3.57
CA ALA A 27 -0.83 -13.20 4.61
C ALA A 27 -0.48 -11.81 4.06
N THR A 28 0.41 -11.75 3.06
CA THR A 28 0.78 -10.49 2.40
C THR A 28 -0.37 -9.98 1.55
N ARG A 29 -1.03 -10.86 0.79
CA ARG A 29 -2.23 -10.55 0.01
C ARG A 29 -3.29 -9.92 0.91
N ASP A 30 -3.68 -10.61 1.98
CA ASP A 30 -4.76 -10.16 2.87
C ASP A 30 -4.41 -8.81 3.54
N THR A 31 -3.15 -8.62 3.92
CA THR A 31 -2.66 -7.34 4.47
C THR A 31 -2.75 -6.21 3.45
N TYR A 32 -2.29 -6.45 2.21
CA TYR A 32 -2.32 -5.44 1.16
C TYR A 32 -3.75 -5.15 0.71
N THR A 33 -4.61 -6.16 0.58
CA THR A 33 -6.03 -6.00 0.25
C THR A 33 -6.73 -5.12 1.28
N ARG A 34 -6.57 -5.40 2.58
CA ARG A 34 -7.18 -4.59 3.65
C ARG A 34 -6.71 -3.13 3.58
N LYS A 35 -5.41 -2.91 3.37
CA LYS A 35 -4.84 -1.56 3.26
C LYS A 35 -5.32 -0.85 2.00
N LEU A 36 -5.34 -1.54 0.86
CA LEU A 36 -5.82 -0.99 -0.40
C LEU A 36 -7.29 -0.62 -0.29
N LYS A 37 -8.12 -1.49 0.29
CA LYS A 37 -9.53 -1.20 0.56
C LYS A 37 -9.71 0.04 1.43
N LYS A 38 -8.95 0.17 2.51
CA LYS A 38 -8.96 1.39 3.34
C LYS A 38 -8.61 2.64 2.53
N ILE A 39 -7.57 2.57 1.70
CA ILE A 39 -7.16 3.71 0.87
C ILE A 39 -8.24 4.09 -0.14
N LEU A 40 -8.73 3.12 -0.92
CA LEU A 40 -9.67 3.40 -2.00
C LEU A 40 -11.06 3.77 -1.47
N CYS A 41 -11.52 3.12 -0.42
CA CYS A 41 -12.89 3.25 0.07
C CYS A 41 -13.07 4.27 1.19
N GLU A 42 -12.01 4.65 1.92
CA GLU A 42 -12.10 5.67 2.98
C GLU A 42 -11.31 6.92 2.59
N TYR A 43 -10.03 6.80 2.20
CA TYR A 43 -9.19 7.99 1.95
C TYR A 43 -9.41 8.67 0.60
N LEU A 44 -9.96 7.93 -0.36
CA LEU A 44 -10.24 8.42 -1.71
C LEU A 44 -11.74 8.35 -2.02
N GLU A 45 -12.60 8.31 -1.00
CA GLU A 45 -14.04 8.13 -1.19
C GLU A 45 -14.70 9.25 -2.00
N ASP A 46 -14.22 10.50 -1.84
CA ASP A 46 -14.70 11.66 -2.60
C ASP A 46 -14.20 11.69 -4.05
N ILE A 47 -13.25 10.82 -4.40
CA ILE A 47 -12.60 10.75 -5.71
C ILE A 47 -13.07 9.50 -6.48
N LEU A 48 -13.26 8.38 -5.77
CA LEU A 48 -13.54 7.07 -6.35
C LEU A 48 -14.88 6.54 -5.83
N ASN A 49 -15.73 6.09 -6.75
CA ASN A 49 -17.11 5.73 -6.42
C ASN A 49 -17.38 4.22 -6.51
N GLY A 50 -18.35 3.72 -5.75
CA GLY A 50 -18.84 2.34 -5.85
C GLY A 50 -18.05 1.31 -5.02
N SER A 51 -18.06 0.05 -5.47
CA SER A 51 -17.41 -1.06 -4.74
C SER A 51 -15.89 -0.95 -4.75
N PHE A 52 -15.22 -1.77 -3.93
CA PHE A 52 -13.76 -1.82 -3.89
C PHE A 52 -13.13 -2.12 -5.26
N GLU A 53 -13.73 -3.07 -5.99
CA GLU A 53 -13.33 -3.49 -7.33
C GLU A 53 -13.53 -2.36 -8.34
N ASN A 54 -14.69 -1.69 -8.30
CA ASN A 54 -14.98 -0.54 -9.17
C ASN A 54 -14.02 0.62 -8.92
N ARG A 55 -13.65 0.87 -7.67
CA ARG A 55 -12.68 1.92 -7.30
C ARG A 55 -11.27 1.56 -7.74
N ALA A 56 -10.85 0.29 -7.62
CA ALA A 56 -9.57 -0.17 -8.14
C ALA A 56 -9.49 0.00 -9.67
N LYS A 57 -10.57 -0.36 -10.38
CA LYS A 57 -10.70 -0.16 -11.83
C LYS A 57 -10.65 1.31 -12.23
N GLN A 58 -11.36 2.18 -11.52
CA GLN A 58 -11.29 3.64 -11.74
C GLN A 58 -9.87 4.16 -11.57
N LEU A 59 -9.18 3.81 -10.49
CA LEU A 59 -7.82 4.30 -10.25
C LEU A 59 -6.83 3.85 -11.33
N VAL A 60 -6.94 2.60 -11.80
CA VAL A 60 -6.13 2.10 -12.94
C VAL A 60 -6.48 2.84 -14.23
N SER A 61 -7.77 3.03 -14.52
CA SER A 61 -8.25 3.75 -15.71
C SER A 61 -7.81 5.22 -15.74
N ILE A 62 -7.96 5.95 -14.62
CA ILE A 62 -7.47 7.33 -14.47
C ILE A 62 -5.98 7.40 -14.79
N THR A 63 -5.20 6.43 -14.33
CA THR A 63 -3.74 6.45 -14.56
C THR A 63 -3.37 6.17 -16.01
N ASN A 64 -4.06 5.25 -16.67
CA ASN A 64 -3.84 4.96 -18.09
C ASN A 64 -4.22 6.15 -18.99
N ASN A 65 -5.28 6.87 -18.63
CA ASN A 65 -5.74 8.04 -19.40
C ASN A 65 -4.90 9.29 -19.09
N ASN A 66 -4.52 9.48 -17.83
CA ASN A 66 -3.82 10.68 -17.36
C ASN A 66 -2.90 10.39 -16.16
N ASN A 67 -1.63 10.13 -16.45
CA ASN A 67 -0.62 9.85 -15.44
C ASN A 67 -0.43 11.01 -14.43
N GLN A 68 -0.62 12.26 -14.88
CA GLN A 68 -0.45 13.42 -14.01
C GLN A 68 -1.55 13.48 -12.95
N GLU A 69 -2.78 13.13 -13.31
CA GLU A 69 -3.91 13.11 -12.38
C GLU A 69 -3.71 12.07 -11.28
N SER A 70 -3.32 10.84 -11.64
CA SER A 70 -2.97 9.83 -10.65
C SER A 70 -1.80 10.25 -9.77
N THR A 71 -0.79 10.90 -10.34
CA THR A 71 0.32 11.45 -9.55
C THR A 71 -0.19 12.50 -8.55
N ARG A 72 -1.12 13.39 -8.93
CA ARG A 72 -1.73 14.36 -8.01
C ARG A 72 -2.51 13.65 -6.90
N ILE A 73 -3.32 12.65 -7.23
CA ILE A 73 -4.09 11.86 -6.24
C ILE A 73 -3.15 11.23 -5.20
N ILE A 74 -2.08 10.56 -5.65
CA ILE A 74 -1.15 9.87 -4.75
C ILE A 74 -0.32 10.86 -3.93
N LEU A 75 0.06 12.01 -4.50
CA LEU A 75 0.75 13.07 -3.76
C LEU A 75 -0.17 13.72 -2.71
N SER A 76 -1.45 13.92 -3.01
CA SER A 76 -2.44 14.41 -2.04
C SER A 76 -2.62 13.42 -0.89
N LEU A 77 -2.70 12.12 -1.18
CA LEU A 77 -2.71 11.07 -0.17
C LEU A 77 -1.45 11.11 0.70
N SER A 78 -0.27 11.28 0.08
CA SER A 78 1.00 11.40 0.79
C SER A 78 1.03 12.60 1.73
N LYS A 79 0.59 13.77 1.26
CA LYS A 79 0.49 14.98 2.08
C LYS A 79 -0.44 14.77 3.27
N MET A 80 -1.63 14.21 3.04
CA MET A 80 -2.60 13.92 4.11
C MET A 80 -2.02 12.97 5.16
N LEU A 81 -1.38 11.87 4.74
CA LEU A 81 -0.75 10.93 5.66
C LEU A 81 0.44 11.56 6.39
N LYS A 82 1.17 12.49 5.76
CA LYS A 82 2.37 13.12 6.34
C LYS A 82 1.96 14.05 7.48
N ASN A 83 0.91 14.83 7.30
CA ASN A 83 0.32 15.64 8.36
C ASN A 83 -0.04 14.80 9.61
N ARG A 84 -0.43 13.52 9.43
CA ARG A 84 -0.71 12.61 10.55
C ARG A 84 0.56 12.16 11.27
N THR A 85 1.69 12.13 10.60
CA THR A 85 2.99 11.79 11.22
C THR A 85 3.56 12.90 12.07
N GLU A 86 3.13 14.14 11.82
CA GLU A 86 3.53 15.34 12.55
C GLU A 86 2.66 15.57 13.81
N LYS A 87 1.61 14.78 14.01
CA LYS A 87 0.77 14.82 15.21
C LYS A 87 1.52 14.28 16.44
N ASN A 88 1.04 14.64 17.63
CA ASN A 88 1.54 14.07 18.87
C ASN A 88 1.33 12.56 18.91
N LYS A 89 2.28 11.80 19.49
CA LYS A 89 2.24 10.32 19.56
C LYS A 89 0.99 9.77 20.28
N THR A 90 0.36 10.58 21.13
CA THR A 90 -0.86 10.26 21.88
C THR A 90 -2.14 10.63 21.13
N ASP A 91 -2.05 11.35 20.01
CA ASP A 91 -3.20 11.70 19.17
C ASP A 91 -3.74 10.44 18.48
N LYS A 92 -5.07 10.27 18.51
CA LYS A 92 -5.77 9.13 17.90
C LYS A 92 -5.49 8.97 16.40
N ASP A 93 -5.19 10.06 15.71
CA ASP A 93 -4.92 10.07 14.28
C ASP A 93 -3.44 9.98 13.95
N TYR A 94 -2.56 9.98 14.97
CA TYR A 94 -1.12 9.86 14.80
C TYR A 94 -0.78 8.65 13.94
N LEU A 95 0.13 8.87 13.00
CA LEU A 95 0.66 7.81 12.17
C LEU A 95 2.17 7.71 12.41
N ASN A 96 2.62 6.53 12.85
CA ASN A 96 4.05 6.26 12.96
C ASN A 96 4.73 6.42 11.56
N PRO A 97 5.78 7.26 11.41
CA PRO A 97 6.51 7.46 10.16
C PRO A 97 6.97 6.16 9.50
N SER A 98 7.41 5.17 10.27
CA SER A 98 7.86 3.89 9.70
C SER A 98 6.74 3.00 9.17
N SER A 99 5.48 3.28 9.54
CA SER A 99 4.31 2.66 8.92
C SER A 99 3.84 3.38 7.65
N PHE A 100 4.36 4.57 7.35
CA PHE A 100 3.94 5.41 6.24
C PHE A 100 4.07 4.72 4.88
N ASN A 101 5.24 4.13 4.59
CA ASN A 101 5.49 3.45 3.33
C ASN A 101 4.50 2.29 3.08
N ASN A 102 3.97 1.67 4.13
CA ASN A 102 3.05 0.55 4.00
C ASN A 102 1.70 0.95 3.39
N PHE A 103 1.36 2.23 3.28
CA PHE A 103 0.17 2.69 2.54
C PHE A 103 0.39 2.71 1.03
N PHE A 104 1.62 2.90 0.56
CA PHE A 104 1.93 3.00 -0.87
C PHE A 104 2.24 1.65 -1.51
N LYS A 105 2.75 0.69 -0.74
CA LYS A 105 3.07 -0.65 -1.26
C LYS A 105 1.87 -1.35 -1.96
N PRO A 106 0.63 -1.30 -1.42
CA PRO A 106 -0.53 -1.89 -2.09
C PRO A 106 -0.91 -1.16 -3.38
N ILE A 107 -0.86 0.18 -3.39
CA ILE A 107 -1.13 1.00 -4.59
C ILE A 107 -0.11 0.67 -5.68
N LYS A 108 1.17 0.62 -5.31
CA LYS A 108 2.25 0.23 -6.22
C LYS A 108 2.01 -1.16 -6.79
N LYS A 109 1.64 -2.12 -5.94
CA LYS A 109 1.36 -3.48 -6.38
C LYS A 109 0.16 -3.53 -7.35
N LEU A 110 -0.90 -2.75 -7.10
CA LEU A 110 -2.04 -2.64 -8.02
C LEU A 110 -1.56 -2.15 -9.39
N PHE A 111 -0.79 -1.07 -9.45
CA PHE A 111 -0.30 -0.53 -10.72
C PHE A 111 0.70 -1.45 -11.43
N ASP A 112 1.69 -1.99 -10.72
CA ASP A 112 2.67 -2.90 -11.28
C ASP A 112 1.99 -4.11 -11.94
N MET A 113 0.98 -4.71 -11.29
CA MET A 113 0.26 -5.87 -11.82
C MET A 113 -0.67 -5.53 -13.00
N ASN A 114 -1.06 -4.26 -13.13
CA ASN A 114 -1.92 -3.76 -14.21
C ASN A 114 -1.14 -3.09 -15.35
N GLY A 115 0.19 -3.23 -15.38
CA GLY A 115 1.04 -2.61 -16.41
C GLY A 115 1.09 -1.08 -16.36
N VAL A 116 0.65 -0.47 -15.26
CA VAL A 116 0.57 0.97 -15.10
C VAL A 116 1.89 1.52 -14.56
N THR A 117 2.49 2.45 -15.27
CA THR A 117 3.78 3.06 -14.87
C THR A 117 3.56 4.40 -14.17
N ILE A 118 4.14 4.60 -12.97
CA ILE A 118 4.19 5.89 -12.27
C ILE A 118 5.63 6.19 -11.86
N VAL A 119 6.00 7.47 -11.84
CA VAL A 119 7.31 7.94 -11.37
C VAL A 119 7.37 7.92 -9.83
N TRP A 120 7.54 6.72 -9.26
CA TRP A 120 7.55 6.51 -7.80
C TRP A 120 8.60 7.33 -7.03
N LYS A 121 9.74 7.62 -7.66
CA LYS A 121 10.80 8.45 -7.06
C LYS A 121 10.26 9.81 -6.58
N ARG A 122 9.34 10.42 -7.34
CA ARG A 122 8.69 11.69 -6.97
C ARG A 122 7.81 11.54 -5.73
N ILE A 123 7.09 10.43 -5.61
CA ILE A 123 6.24 10.15 -4.46
C ILE A 123 7.10 9.88 -3.22
N TYR A 124 8.17 9.08 -3.34
CA TYR A 124 9.05 8.75 -2.22
C TYR A 124 9.79 9.95 -1.66
N ALA A 125 10.11 10.95 -2.49
CA ALA A 125 10.69 12.21 -2.03
C ALA A 125 9.78 13.00 -1.06
N THR A 126 8.50 12.64 -0.95
CA THR A 126 7.54 13.30 -0.02
C THR A 126 7.38 12.58 1.31
N TYR A 127 8.05 11.43 1.50
CA TYR A 127 7.90 10.64 2.71
C TYR A 127 8.43 11.40 3.94
N PRO A 128 7.85 11.18 5.13
CA PRO A 128 8.38 11.72 6.36
C PRO A 128 9.75 11.08 6.68
N GLU A 129 10.57 11.80 7.43
CA GLU A 129 11.79 11.24 8.00
C GLU A 129 11.44 10.14 9.01
N ASN A 130 12.21 9.05 9.00
CA ASN A 130 12.02 7.97 9.96
C ASN A 130 12.80 8.30 11.23
N ASP A 131 12.11 8.75 12.29
CA ASP A 131 12.70 8.96 13.60
C ASP A 131 12.69 7.68 14.46
N ASN A 132 13.09 6.58 13.83
CA ASN A 132 12.99 5.23 14.39
C ASN A 132 14.30 4.80 15.07
N LEU A 133 14.72 5.53 16.11
CA LEU A 133 15.51 4.90 17.16
C LEU A 133 14.55 4.08 18.03
N SER A 134 14.29 2.85 17.59
CA SER A 134 13.74 1.84 18.49
C SER A 134 14.85 1.52 19.49
N ASP A 135 14.76 2.06 20.71
CA ASP A 135 15.42 1.52 21.89
C ASP A 135 14.83 0.14 22.21
N GLY A 136 15.05 -0.81 21.30
CA GLY A 136 14.67 -2.20 21.48
C GLY A 136 15.52 -2.78 22.60
N ARG A 137 15.12 -2.56 23.84
CA ARG A 137 15.74 -3.20 24.99
C ARG A 137 15.43 -4.69 24.89
N GLY A 138 16.46 -5.51 24.76
CA GLY A 138 16.35 -6.96 24.89
C GLY A 138 15.91 -7.34 26.31
N TYR A 139 15.21 -8.47 26.44
CA TYR A 139 14.84 -9.00 27.75
C TYR A 139 16.10 -9.30 28.59
N SER A 140 16.04 -8.93 29.87
CA SER A 140 17.04 -9.32 30.85
C SER A 140 16.98 -10.82 31.14
N LYS A 141 18.07 -11.37 31.68
CA LYS A 141 18.13 -12.78 32.09
C LYS A 141 17.02 -13.14 33.09
N ASP A 142 16.60 -12.21 33.93
CA ASP A 142 15.57 -12.45 34.95
C ASP A 142 14.15 -12.47 34.36
N GLU A 143 13.88 -11.64 33.35
CA GLU A 143 12.63 -11.69 32.59
C GLU A 143 12.52 -13.02 31.83
N ILE A 144 13.61 -13.46 31.19
CA ILE A 144 13.66 -14.76 30.50
C ILE A 144 13.43 -15.92 31.48
N LYS A 145 14.10 -15.92 32.63
CA LYS A 145 13.89 -16.93 33.68
C LYS A 145 12.45 -16.96 34.19
N THR A 146 11.80 -15.80 34.26
CA THR A 146 10.41 -15.72 34.72
C THR A 146 9.46 -16.29 33.68
N MET A 147 9.65 -16.01 32.40
CA MET A 147 8.86 -16.60 31.30
C MET A 147 9.00 -18.13 31.26
N LEU A 148 10.21 -18.65 31.49
CA LEU A 148 10.48 -20.09 31.51
C LEU A 148 9.91 -20.83 32.74
N LYS A 149 9.47 -20.12 33.80
CA LYS A 149 8.81 -20.75 34.95
C LYS A 149 7.35 -21.12 34.69
N PHE A 150 6.75 -20.57 33.64
CA PHE A 150 5.33 -20.73 33.30
C PHE A 150 5.09 -21.35 31.92
N GLY A 151 6.15 -21.80 31.23
CA GLY A 151 6.08 -22.55 29.96
C GLY A 151 6.35 -24.02 30.18
#